data_AF-A0A7X6SK81-F1
#
_entry.id   AF-A0A7X6SK81-F1
#
_cell.length_a   1.000
_cell.length_b   1.000
_cell.length_c   1.000
_cell.angle_alpha   90.00
_cell.angle_beta   90.00
_cell.angle_gamma   90.00
#
_symmetry.space_group_name_H-M   'P 1'
#
loop_
_entity.id
_entity.type
_entity.pdbx_description
1 polymer ?
#
loop_
_entity_poly.entity_id
_entity_poly.type
_entity_poly.pdbx_seq_one_letter_code
_entity_poly.pdbx_strand_id
1 'polypeptide(L)'
;VMLLVSGVGLIAPTVFPYPALTFDELRHWPSDSRTSWKGIGEALAEDFPGGVTEPGQPTIAVKALGAMSYYSELPTIDMLGLADREIATDGITITPYYPGHVRVATVRQLLDKNVNLILGLPQYWETDRDTPVRLSELTSMYTTEDLKNLPVDARMVFYEAVETRAVGMIYLQQNDKVDALVESGKWWTLPIERACDPDDLTWLAELTSKETCEGIMP
;
A
#
# COMPACT_ATOMS: atom_id res chain seq x y z
N VAL A 1 -24.33 -0.36 -19.83
CA VAL A 1 -23.21 -1.23 -19.39
C VAL A 1 -23.12 -1.30 -17.88
N MET A 2 -22.89 -0.21 -17.14
CA MET A 2 -22.85 -0.24 -15.65
C MET A 2 -24.07 -0.90 -14.99
N LEU A 3 -25.30 -0.52 -15.34
CA LEU A 3 -26.52 -1.13 -14.79
C LEU A 3 -26.61 -2.65 -15.02
N LEU A 4 -26.10 -3.12 -16.16
CA LEU A 4 -26.09 -4.53 -16.53
C LEU A 4 -25.02 -5.28 -15.73
N VAL A 5 -23.84 -4.69 -15.56
CA VAL A 5 -22.74 -5.26 -14.76
C VAL A 5 -23.08 -5.28 -13.27
N SER A 6 -23.62 -4.19 -12.72
CA SER A 6 -24.11 -4.13 -11.33
C SER A 6 -25.26 -5.10 -11.08
N GLY A 7 -26.17 -5.26 -12.05
CA GLY A 7 -27.27 -6.24 -11.96
C GLY A 7 -26.78 -7.68 -11.97
N VAL A 8 -25.78 -8.00 -12.79
CA VAL A 8 -25.14 -9.33 -12.83
C VAL A 8 -24.36 -9.60 -11.54
N GLY A 9 -23.62 -8.62 -11.01
CA GLY A 9 -22.91 -8.74 -9.72
C GLY A 9 -23.83 -8.98 -8.53
N LEU A 10 -25.07 -8.46 -8.56
CA LEU A 10 -26.08 -8.71 -7.52
C LEU A 10 -26.58 -10.17 -7.51
N ILE A 11 -26.63 -10.80 -8.69
CA ILE A 11 -27.23 -12.13 -8.89
C ILE A 11 -26.15 -13.23 -8.85
N ALA A 12 -24.93 -12.91 -9.27
CA ALA A 12 -23.82 -13.83 -9.40
C ALA A 12 -22.49 -13.14 -9.07
N PRO A 13 -22.26 -12.78 -7.78
CA PRO A 13 -21.12 -11.97 -7.34
C PRO A 13 -19.75 -12.60 -7.64
N THR A 14 -19.71 -13.92 -7.88
CA THR A 14 -18.49 -14.68 -8.18
C THR A 14 -18.23 -14.89 -9.68
N VAL A 15 -19.17 -14.51 -10.56
CA VAL A 15 -19.09 -14.78 -12.01
C VAL A 15 -18.30 -13.71 -12.77
N PHE A 16 -18.20 -12.51 -12.21
CA PHE A 16 -17.24 -11.50 -12.65
C PHE A 16 -16.19 -11.31 -11.57
N PRO A 17 -14.88 -11.21 -11.90
CA PRO A 17 -13.84 -10.76 -10.98
C PRO A 17 -13.99 -9.24 -10.74
N TYR A 18 -15.20 -8.82 -10.40
CA TYR A 18 -15.50 -7.47 -10.00
C TYR A 18 -15.03 -7.34 -8.55
N PRO A 19 -14.18 -6.38 -8.18
CA PRO A 19 -13.42 -6.51 -6.95
C PRO A 19 -14.24 -5.89 -5.80
N ALA A 20 -15.49 -6.33 -5.64
CA ALA A 20 -16.26 -6.08 -4.44
C ALA A 20 -15.88 -7.18 -3.44
N LEU A 21 -15.24 -6.78 -2.34
CA LEU A 21 -14.90 -7.70 -1.26
C LEU A 21 -16.19 -8.38 -0.77
N THR A 22 -16.19 -9.71 -0.76
CA THR A 22 -17.23 -10.56 -0.20
C THR A 22 -17.32 -10.37 1.32
N PHE A 23 -18.42 -10.79 1.93
CA PHE A 23 -18.54 -10.77 3.39
C PHE A 23 -17.47 -11.63 4.11
N ASP A 24 -16.95 -12.68 3.47
CA ASP A 24 -15.84 -13.47 4.02
C ASP A 24 -14.48 -12.75 3.89
N GLU A 25 -14.28 -11.96 2.83
CA GLU A 25 -13.12 -11.06 2.71
C GLU A 25 -13.23 -9.87 3.68
N LEU A 26 -14.45 -9.38 3.93
CA LEU A 26 -14.74 -8.37 4.96
C LEU A 26 -14.67 -8.94 6.38
N ARG A 27 -14.80 -10.25 6.59
CA ARG A 27 -14.60 -10.91 7.90
C ARG A 27 -13.16 -10.90 8.38
N HIS A 28 -12.20 -10.52 7.52
CA HIS A 28 -10.87 -10.12 7.98
C HIS A 28 -10.89 -8.84 8.84
N TRP A 29 -12.07 -8.24 9.06
CA TRP A 29 -12.26 -6.97 9.78
C TRP A 29 -13.46 -6.98 10.74
N PRO A 30 -13.29 -6.49 11.99
CA PRO A 30 -12.08 -6.40 12.80
C PRO A 30 -11.79 -7.74 13.50
N SER A 31 -10.53 -8.19 13.51
CA SER A 31 -10.04 -9.32 14.31
C SER A 31 -8.84 -8.90 15.15
N ASP A 32 -8.52 -9.66 16.20
CA ASP A 32 -7.36 -9.39 17.07
C ASP A 32 -6.02 -9.88 16.47
N SER A 33 -6.01 -10.30 15.20
CA SER A 33 -4.77 -10.68 14.53
C SER A 33 -3.89 -9.45 14.28
N ARG A 34 -2.57 -9.57 14.56
CA ARG A 34 -1.55 -8.57 14.15
C ARG A 34 -1.43 -8.43 12.62
N THR A 35 -1.99 -9.38 11.87
CA THR A 35 -2.12 -9.34 10.39
C THR A 35 -3.51 -8.88 9.95
N SER A 36 -4.36 -8.37 10.84
CA SER A 36 -5.52 -7.60 10.42
C SER A 36 -5.08 -6.15 10.17
N TRP A 37 -5.79 -5.40 9.34
CA TRP A 37 -5.47 -3.98 9.18
C TRP A 37 -5.68 -3.18 10.49
N LYS A 38 -6.54 -3.65 11.41
CA LYS A 38 -6.60 -3.13 12.79
C LYS A 38 -5.26 -3.36 13.50
N GLY A 39 -4.78 -4.60 13.48
CA GLY A 39 -3.51 -4.99 14.08
C GLY A 39 -2.29 -4.28 13.48
N ILE A 40 -2.31 -3.98 12.18
CA ILE A 40 -1.31 -3.12 11.53
C ILE A 40 -1.36 -1.71 12.13
N GLY A 41 -2.56 -1.12 12.26
CA GLY A 41 -2.73 0.18 12.90
C GLY A 41 -2.21 0.18 14.34
N GLU A 42 -2.64 -0.79 15.16
CA GLU A 42 -2.21 -0.90 16.56
C GLU A 42 -0.69 -1.11 16.70
N ALA A 43 -0.07 -1.91 15.83
CA ALA A 43 1.37 -2.10 15.80
C ALA A 43 2.12 -0.80 15.46
N LEU A 44 1.60 -0.01 14.51
CA LEU A 44 2.17 1.31 14.21
C LEU A 44 2.02 2.27 15.39
N ALA A 45 0.88 2.28 16.09
CA ALA A 45 0.71 3.12 17.29
C ALA A 45 1.64 2.70 18.45
N GLU A 46 1.91 1.40 18.59
CA GLU A 46 2.89 0.87 19.55
C GLU A 46 4.31 1.37 19.24
N ASP A 47 4.67 1.40 17.96
CA ASP A 47 6.00 1.78 17.49
C ASP A 47 6.20 3.30 17.40
N PHE A 48 5.12 4.05 17.22
CA PHE A 48 5.09 5.51 17.09
C PHE A 48 4.10 6.15 18.10
N PRO A 49 4.35 6.02 19.42
CA PRO A 49 3.42 6.49 20.43
C PRO A 49 3.25 8.01 20.42
N GLY A 50 2.08 8.48 20.88
CA GLY A 50 1.75 9.91 21.03
C GLY A 50 0.81 10.47 19.96
N GLY A 51 0.47 9.68 18.95
CA GLY A 51 -0.52 10.01 17.92
C GLY A 51 -0.18 11.25 17.10
N VAL A 52 -1.15 11.78 16.35
CA VAL A 52 -0.95 12.87 15.36
C VAL A 52 -0.44 14.19 15.94
N THR A 53 -0.56 14.39 17.25
CA THR A 53 -0.10 15.63 17.92
C THR A 53 1.36 15.58 18.33
N GLU A 54 1.95 14.38 18.36
CA GLU A 54 3.36 14.22 18.70
C GLU A 54 4.26 14.72 17.56
N PRO A 55 5.29 15.54 17.83
CA PRO A 55 6.20 16.00 16.79
C PRO A 55 6.96 14.87 16.10
N GLY A 56 7.25 15.06 14.82
CA GLY A 56 8.10 14.17 14.04
C GLY A 56 7.49 12.80 13.70
N GLN A 57 6.18 12.60 13.91
CA GLN A 57 5.52 11.36 13.50
C GLN A 57 5.64 11.13 11.99
N PRO A 58 5.83 9.87 11.55
CA PRO A 58 5.82 9.57 10.13
C PRO A 58 4.42 9.79 9.56
N THR A 59 4.36 10.39 8.37
CA THR A 59 3.12 10.44 7.59
C THR A 59 3.01 9.17 6.76
N ILE A 60 1.86 8.50 6.86
CA ILE A 60 1.60 7.24 6.14
C ILE A 60 0.64 7.47 4.96
N ALA A 61 0.77 6.68 3.90
CA ALA A 61 -0.15 6.65 2.77
C ALA A 61 -0.82 5.27 2.63
N VAL A 62 -2.15 5.25 2.62
CA VAL A 62 -2.96 4.01 2.59
C VAL A 62 -3.96 4.06 1.44
N LYS A 63 -4.21 2.91 0.79
CA LYS A 63 -5.32 2.76 -0.17
C LYS A 63 -6.64 2.47 0.54
N ALA A 64 -6.60 1.64 1.58
CA ALA A 64 -7.78 1.33 2.38
C ALA A 64 -7.82 2.18 3.65
N LEU A 65 -8.31 3.42 3.51
CA LEU A 65 -8.56 4.30 4.64
C LEU A 65 -9.60 3.66 5.59
N GLY A 66 -9.40 3.78 6.91
CA GLY A 66 -10.27 3.14 7.90
C GLY A 66 -9.51 2.73 9.16
N ALA A 67 -9.54 1.44 9.49
CA ALA A 67 -8.87 0.90 10.69
C ALA A 67 -7.37 1.21 10.75
N MET A 68 -6.58 1.06 9.68
CA MET A 68 -5.13 1.35 9.78
C MET A 68 -4.87 2.80 10.19
N SER A 69 -5.51 3.75 9.48
CA SER A 69 -5.39 5.17 9.80
C SER A 69 -5.96 5.52 11.18
N TYR A 70 -7.06 4.87 11.58
CA TYR A 70 -7.70 5.14 12.87
C TYR A 70 -6.87 4.61 14.05
N TYR A 71 -6.45 3.34 13.99
CA TYR A 71 -5.73 2.68 15.09
C TYR A 71 -4.24 3.03 15.15
N SER A 72 -3.62 3.48 14.05
CA SER A 72 -2.24 3.98 14.10
C SER A 72 -2.11 5.35 14.74
N GLU A 73 -3.19 6.15 14.72
CA GLU A 73 -3.18 7.55 15.14
C GLU A 73 -2.07 8.37 14.44
N LEU A 74 -1.61 7.95 13.26
CA LEU A 74 -0.58 8.65 12.49
C LEU A 74 -1.20 9.62 11.46
N PRO A 75 -0.50 10.71 11.11
CA PRO A 75 -0.87 11.52 9.96
C PRO A 75 -1.01 10.63 8.72
N THR A 76 -2.18 10.64 8.07
CA THR A 76 -2.49 9.69 7.00
C THR A 76 -3.00 10.40 5.74
N ILE A 77 -2.42 10.01 4.59
CA ILE A 77 -2.90 10.38 3.25
C ILE A 77 -3.70 9.22 2.67
N ASP A 78 -4.93 9.53 2.24
CA ASP A 78 -5.78 8.61 1.50
C ASP A 78 -5.38 8.60 0.03
N MET A 79 -4.78 7.49 -0.40
CA MET A 79 -4.28 7.33 -1.76
C MET A 79 -5.38 7.22 -2.80
N LEU A 80 -6.64 6.99 -2.44
CA LEU A 80 -7.75 6.83 -3.40
C LEU A 80 -8.63 8.08 -3.51
N GLY A 81 -8.28 9.16 -2.80
CA GLY A 81 -8.91 10.46 -2.93
C GLY A 81 -10.33 10.54 -2.38
N LEU A 82 -10.77 9.62 -1.51
CA LEU A 82 -12.03 9.76 -0.78
C LEU A 82 -11.96 10.93 0.20
N ALA A 83 -10.79 11.11 0.84
CA ALA A 83 -10.53 12.16 1.82
C ALA A 83 -9.51 13.23 1.36
N ASP A 84 -8.90 13.07 0.18
CA ASP A 84 -7.93 14.03 -0.39
C ASP A 84 -8.42 14.59 -1.72
N ARG A 85 -8.73 15.90 -1.74
CA ARG A 85 -9.29 16.58 -2.90
C ARG A 85 -8.35 16.57 -4.10
N GLU A 86 -7.06 16.80 -3.89
CA GLU A 86 -6.08 16.90 -4.98
C GLU A 86 -5.92 15.54 -5.66
N ILE A 87 -5.89 14.46 -4.88
CA ILE A 87 -5.85 13.09 -5.43
C ILE A 87 -7.17 12.79 -6.17
N ALA A 88 -8.32 13.21 -5.62
CA ALA A 88 -9.63 13.02 -6.25
C ALA A 88 -9.78 13.74 -7.60
N THR A 89 -9.11 14.87 -7.80
CA THR A 89 -9.19 15.66 -9.03
C THR A 89 -8.07 15.36 -10.02
N ASP A 90 -6.86 15.14 -9.52
CA ASP A 90 -5.63 15.19 -10.33
C ASP A 90 -4.77 13.93 -10.23
N GLY A 91 -5.15 12.94 -9.41
CA GLY A 91 -4.48 11.64 -9.34
C GLY A 91 -4.59 10.81 -10.64
N ILE A 92 -3.85 9.72 -10.74
CA ILE A 92 -3.89 8.84 -11.92
C ILE A 92 -5.25 8.17 -12.02
N THR A 93 -5.85 8.20 -13.21
CA THR A 93 -7.14 7.52 -13.45
C THR A 93 -6.95 6.00 -13.48
N ILE A 94 -7.64 5.30 -12.59
CA ILE A 94 -7.64 3.83 -12.54
C ILE A 94 -8.41 3.29 -13.73
N THR A 95 -7.75 2.45 -14.54
CA THR A 95 -8.35 1.79 -15.72
C THR A 95 -8.14 0.28 -15.62
N PRO A 96 -9.19 -0.56 -15.75
CA PRO A 96 -10.59 -0.21 -16.02
C PRO A 96 -11.30 0.44 -14.82
N TYR A 97 -12.42 1.11 -15.09
CA TYR A 97 -13.20 1.82 -14.07
C TYR A 97 -13.56 0.94 -12.89
N TYR A 98 -13.18 1.38 -11.69
CA TYR A 98 -13.54 0.77 -10.41
C TYR A 98 -14.47 1.73 -9.63
N PRO A 99 -15.74 1.38 -9.38
CA PRO A 99 -16.66 2.25 -8.64
C PRO A 99 -16.14 2.59 -7.25
N GLY A 100 -16.10 3.88 -6.92
CA GLY A 100 -15.61 4.36 -5.62
C GLY A 100 -14.10 4.63 -5.56
N HIS A 101 -13.30 4.09 -6.48
CA HIS A 101 -11.86 4.36 -6.57
C HIS A 101 -11.50 4.71 -8.02
N VAL A 102 -11.77 5.95 -8.40
CA VAL A 102 -11.59 6.44 -9.77
C VAL A 102 -10.15 6.88 -10.03
N ARG A 103 -9.47 7.36 -8.98
CA ARG A 103 -8.10 7.84 -9.06
C ARG A 103 -7.25 7.25 -7.93
N VAL A 104 -5.95 7.23 -8.16
CA VAL A 104 -4.94 6.95 -7.15
C VAL A 104 -3.90 8.08 -7.11
N ALA A 105 -3.34 8.34 -5.93
CA ALA A 105 -2.23 9.28 -5.77
C ALA A 105 -1.06 8.92 -6.69
N THR A 106 -0.32 9.94 -7.12
CA THR A 106 0.99 9.75 -7.75
C THR A 106 2.12 9.72 -6.73
N VAL A 107 3.28 9.12 -7.06
CA VAL A 107 4.48 9.23 -6.21
C VAL A 107 4.81 10.69 -5.92
N ARG A 108 4.72 11.56 -6.93
CA ARG A 108 4.97 13.00 -6.78
C ARG A 108 4.03 13.65 -5.76
N GLN A 109 2.73 13.34 -5.82
CA GLN A 109 1.77 13.87 -4.85
C GLN A 109 2.06 13.39 -3.42
N LEU A 110 2.50 12.14 -3.25
CA LEU A 110 2.87 11.63 -1.92
C LEU A 110 4.14 12.33 -1.40
N LEU A 111 5.11 12.60 -2.27
CA LEU A 111 6.30 13.40 -1.93
C LEU A 111 5.92 14.83 -1.52
N ASP A 112 5.09 15.50 -2.32
CA ASP A 112 4.62 16.87 -2.06
C ASP A 112 3.83 16.97 -0.72
N LYS A 113 3.22 15.86 -0.29
CA LYS A 113 2.50 15.72 0.99
C LYS A 113 3.38 15.22 2.15
N ASN A 114 4.71 15.10 1.94
CA ASN A 114 5.68 14.63 2.94
C ASN A 114 5.37 13.23 3.48
N VAL A 115 4.88 12.33 2.64
CA VAL A 115 4.66 10.92 3.03
C VAL A 115 6.00 10.25 3.27
N ASN A 116 6.13 9.60 4.43
CA ASN A 116 7.30 8.81 4.77
C ASN A 116 7.10 7.35 4.41
N LEU A 117 5.93 6.78 4.72
CA LEU A 117 5.66 5.35 4.56
C LEU A 117 4.44 5.12 3.66
N ILE A 118 4.61 4.39 2.56
CA ILE A 118 3.50 3.93 1.73
C ILE A 118 3.16 2.50 2.13
N LEU A 119 1.99 2.32 2.76
CA LEU A 119 1.40 1.01 3.00
C LEU A 119 0.58 0.55 1.79
N GLY A 120 0.03 1.50 1.02
CA GLY A 120 -0.79 1.19 -0.16
C GLY A 120 -1.92 0.22 0.19
N LEU A 121 -2.01 -0.88 -0.55
CA LEU A 121 -2.76 -2.06 -0.14
C LEU A 121 -1.81 -3.00 0.65
N PRO A 122 -2.05 -3.26 1.95
CA PRO A 122 -1.12 -4.02 2.78
C PRO A 122 -0.74 -5.38 2.19
N GLN A 123 0.55 -5.65 2.12
CA GLN A 123 1.12 -6.93 1.68
C GLN A 123 1.87 -7.60 2.82
N TYR A 124 1.82 -8.93 2.86
CA TYR A 124 2.57 -9.74 3.81
C TYR A 124 3.74 -10.41 3.11
N TRP A 125 4.91 -10.26 3.70
CA TRP A 125 6.17 -10.76 3.18
C TRP A 125 6.68 -11.88 4.07
N GLU A 126 7.45 -12.80 3.49
CA GLU A 126 8.27 -13.69 4.31
C GLU A 126 9.39 -12.87 4.97
N THR A 127 9.87 -13.30 6.13
CA THR A 127 10.87 -12.57 6.93
C THR A 127 12.30 -12.70 6.37
N ASP A 128 12.46 -13.01 5.08
CA ASP A 128 13.74 -12.95 4.40
C ASP A 128 14.27 -11.50 4.43
N ARG A 129 15.53 -11.35 4.83
CA ARG A 129 16.20 -10.05 5.01
C ARG A 129 17.35 -9.82 4.04
N ASP A 130 17.61 -10.76 3.13
CA ASP A 130 18.78 -10.72 2.27
C ASP A 130 18.44 -10.43 0.80
N THR A 131 17.20 -10.67 0.38
CA THR A 131 16.78 -10.53 -1.02
C THR A 131 16.24 -9.13 -1.31
N PRO A 132 16.83 -8.36 -2.25
CA PRO A 132 16.25 -7.09 -2.72
C PRO A 132 14.83 -7.26 -3.25
N VAL A 133 14.02 -6.20 -3.12
CA VAL A 133 12.64 -6.21 -3.61
C VAL A 133 12.57 -5.60 -5.01
N ARG A 134 12.06 -6.34 -5.98
CA ARG A 134 11.89 -5.87 -7.37
C ARG A 134 10.70 -4.91 -7.49
N LEU A 135 10.71 -4.04 -8.50
CA LEU A 135 9.59 -3.14 -8.79
C LEU A 135 8.29 -3.91 -9.08
N SER A 136 8.39 -5.05 -9.77
CA SER A 136 7.26 -5.91 -10.08
C SER A 136 6.52 -6.41 -8.83
N GLU A 137 7.24 -6.74 -7.76
CA GLU A 137 6.65 -7.21 -6.50
C GLU A 137 5.84 -6.11 -5.77
N LEU A 138 6.18 -4.84 -6.01
CA LEU A 138 5.49 -3.69 -5.40
C LEU A 138 4.17 -3.32 -6.10
N THR A 139 3.94 -3.83 -7.32
CA THR A 139 2.77 -3.47 -8.13
C THR A 139 1.44 -3.83 -7.46
N SER A 140 1.41 -4.91 -6.66
CA SER A 140 0.22 -5.30 -5.88
C SER A 140 -0.11 -4.32 -4.74
N MET A 141 0.92 -3.69 -4.16
CA MET A 141 0.76 -2.68 -3.11
C MET A 141 0.37 -1.32 -3.68
N TYR A 142 1.04 -0.89 -4.76
CA TYR A 142 0.85 0.40 -5.40
C TYR A 142 0.56 0.26 -6.90
N THR A 143 -0.58 -0.39 -7.20
CA THR A 143 -1.16 -0.45 -8.55
C THR A 143 -1.33 0.92 -9.22
N THR A 144 -1.27 0.93 -10.55
CA THR A 144 -1.56 2.06 -11.47
C THR A 144 -0.47 3.10 -11.62
N GLU A 145 0.32 3.36 -10.59
CA GLU A 145 1.47 4.25 -10.69
C GLU A 145 2.63 3.56 -11.40
N ASP A 146 3.39 4.31 -12.21
CA ASP A 146 4.70 3.88 -12.68
C ASP A 146 5.72 3.94 -11.53
N LEU A 147 6.05 2.78 -10.96
CA LEU A 147 6.96 2.70 -9.82
C LEU A 147 8.42 3.03 -10.18
N LYS A 148 8.75 3.23 -11.45
CA LYS A 148 10.02 3.86 -11.85
C LYS A 148 10.12 5.29 -11.31
N ASN A 149 9.00 5.96 -11.03
CA ASN A 149 8.96 7.29 -10.43
C ASN A 149 9.36 7.35 -8.96
N LEU A 150 9.49 6.20 -8.26
CA LEU A 150 10.01 6.18 -6.91
C LEU A 150 11.40 6.84 -6.84
N PRO A 151 11.73 7.60 -5.78
CA PRO A 151 13.08 8.10 -5.54
C PRO A 151 14.14 6.98 -5.59
N VAL A 152 15.36 7.31 -6.01
CA VAL A 152 16.46 6.32 -6.14
C VAL A 152 16.90 5.76 -4.79
N ASP A 153 16.70 6.51 -3.72
CA ASP A 153 16.99 6.18 -2.33
C ASP A 153 15.78 5.58 -1.58
N ALA A 154 14.62 5.47 -2.24
CA ALA A 154 13.48 4.76 -1.69
C ALA A 154 13.84 3.29 -1.46
N ARG A 155 13.39 2.76 -0.32
CA ARG A 155 13.66 1.40 0.11
C ARG A 155 12.39 0.77 0.66
N MET A 156 12.34 -0.55 0.72
CA MET A 156 11.33 -1.21 1.53
C MET A 156 11.75 -1.18 2.98
N VAL A 157 10.79 -0.97 3.89
CA VAL A 157 10.96 -1.11 5.33
C VAL A 157 9.92 -2.07 5.87
N PHE A 158 10.31 -2.86 6.86
CA PHE A 158 9.52 -3.94 7.38
C PHE A 158 9.55 -3.96 8.90
N TYR A 159 8.44 -4.40 9.46
CA TYR A 159 8.37 -4.90 10.83
C TYR A 159 7.78 -6.30 10.83
N GLU A 160 8.17 -7.09 11.83
CA GLU A 160 7.67 -8.44 12.00
C GLU A 160 6.27 -8.38 12.61
N ALA A 161 5.26 -8.87 11.88
CA ALA A 161 3.89 -8.90 12.36
C ALA A 161 3.62 -10.16 13.21
N VAL A 162 4.12 -11.31 12.75
CA VAL A 162 4.15 -12.61 13.42
C VAL A 162 5.41 -13.38 12.96
N GLU A 163 5.79 -14.46 13.66
CA GLU A 163 7.10 -15.17 13.53
C GLU A 163 7.62 -15.40 12.09
N THR A 164 6.74 -15.59 11.11
CA THR A 164 7.12 -15.86 9.71
C THR A 164 6.55 -14.86 8.70
N ARG A 165 5.89 -13.79 9.16
CA ARG A 165 5.28 -12.78 8.30
C ARG A 165 5.64 -11.37 8.74
N ALA A 166 6.17 -10.62 7.79
CA ALA A 166 6.42 -9.20 7.91
C ALA A 166 5.34 -8.38 7.21
N VAL A 167 5.13 -7.15 7.66
CA VAL A 167 4.40 -6.13 6.91
C VAL A 167 5.44 -5.22 6.26
N GLY A 168 5.36 -5.11 4.93
CA GLY A 168 6.26 -4.28 4.12
C GLY A 168 5.63 -2.95 3.75
N MET A 169 6.44 -1.90 3.75
CA MET A 169 6.06 -0.54 3.35
C MET A 169 7.16 0.06 2.47
N ILE A 170 6.80 0.85 1.46
CA ILE A 170 7.80 1.68 0.78
C ILE A 170 8.14 2.84 1.72
N TYR A 171 9.40 2.90 2.14
CA TYR A 171 9.97 4.04 2.82
C TYR A 171 10.37 5.08 1.77
N LEU A 172 9.46 6.03 1.56
CA LEU A 172 9.49 7.02 0.49
C LEU A 172 10.40 8.21 0.82
N GLN A 173 10.31 8.71 2.06
CA GLN A 173 11.11 9.83 2.55
C GLN A 173 11.55 9.59 3.98
N GLN A 174 12.79 9.96 4.27
CA GLN A 174 13.40 9.82 5.59
C GLN A 174 12.56 10.43 6.71
N ASN A 175 12.54 9.74 7.86
CA ASN A 175 11.94 10.14 9.12
C ASN A 175 12.78 9.59 10.29
N ASP A 176 13.20 10.47 11.21
CA ASP A 176 14.10 10.11 12.32
C ASP A 176 13.53 9.00 13.23
N LYS A 177 12.21 8.95 13.43
CA LYS A 177 11.59 7.90 14.26
C LYS A 177 11.60 6.55 13.57
N VAL A 178 11.36 6.52 12.25
CA VAL A 178 11.49 5.29 11.46
C VAL A 178 12.94 4.81 11.46
N ASP A 179 13.89 5.72 11.24
CA ASP A 179 15.32 5.38 11.25
C ASP A 179 15.76 4.83 12.61
N ALA A 180 15.29 5.40 13.74
CA ALA A 180 15.58 4.86 15.07
C ALA A 180 15.08 3.41 15.27
N LEU A 181 13.93 3.04 14.68
CA LEU A 181 13.44 1.66 14.72
C LEU A 181 14.31 0.72 13.89
N VAL A 182 14.81 1.18 12.74
CA VAL A 182 15.75 0.42 11.91
C VAL A 182 17.10 0.26 12.61
N GLU A 183 17.64 1.33 13.18
CA GLU A 183 18.92 1.32 13.92
C GLU A 183 18.89 0.43 15.17
N SER A 184 17.75 0.39 15.87
CA SER A 184 17.57 -0.51 17.01
C SER A 184 17.42 -1.99 16.63
N GLY A 185 17.29 -2.30 15.34
CA GLY A 185 17.05 -3.64 14.81
C GLY A 185 15.61 -4.14 14.99
N LYS A 186 14.70 -3.29 15.50
CA LYS A 186 13.27 -3.61 15.62
C LYS A 186 12.62 -3.69 14.24
N TRP A 187 12.99 -2.80 13.33
CA TRP A 187 12.61 -2.81 11.93
C TRP A 187 13.84 -3.12 11.06
N TRP A 188 13.62 -3.49 9.80
CA TRP A 188 14.71 -3.66 8.82
C TRP A 188 14.32 -3.10 7.46
N THR A 189 15.32 -2.91 6.59
CA THR A 189 15.11 -2.36 5.26
C THR A 189 15.72 -3.26 4.19
N LEU A 190 15.09 -3.30 3.02
CA LEU A 190 15.63 -3.92 1.81
C LEU A 190 15.69 -2.88 0.69
N PRO A 191 16.73 -2.90 -0.16
CA PRO A 191 16.77 -2.04 -1.33
C PRO A 191 15.66 -2.41 -2.33
N ILE A 192 15.18 -1.42 -3.08
CA ILE A 192 14.27 -1.64 -4.19
C ILE A 192 15.11 -1.76 -5.48
N GLU A 193 15.10 -2.93 -6.10
CA GLU A 193 15.76 -3.19 -7.37
C GLU A 193 14.89 -2.73 -8.54
N ARG A 194 15.50 -2.01 -9.49
CA ARG A 194 14.84 -1.53 -10.73
C ARG A 194 14.76 -2.64 -11.78
N ALA A 195 14.23 -3.79 -11.38
CA ALA A 195 14.02 -4.96 -12.21
C ALA A 195 12.56 -5.41 -12.11
N CYS A 196 12.11 -6.17 -13.10
CA CYS A 196 10.82 -6.85 -13.08
C CYS A 196 10.98 -8.32 -13.44
N ASP A 197 10.24 -9.18 -12.73
CA ASP A 197 10.02 -10.59 -13.09
C ASP A 197 8.53 -10.77 -13.46
N PRO A 198 8.20 -11.38 -14.61
CA PRO A 198 6.83 -11.71 -14.97
C PRO A 198 6.09 -12.55 -13.91
N ASP A 199 6.80 -13.40 -13.16
CA ASP A 199 6.19 -14.28 -12.16
C ASP A 199 5.68 -13.51 -10.93
N ASP A 200 6.13 -12.27 -10.72
CA ASP A 200 5.65 -11.39 -9.64
C ASP A 200 4.30 -10.72 -9.97
N LEU A 201 3.94 -10.65 -11.26
CA LEU A 201 2.80 -9.86 -11.72
C LEU A 201 1.50 -10.67 -11.63
N THR A 202 0.58 -10.20 -10.80
CA THR A 202 -0.80 -10.69 -10.85
C THR A 202 -1.46 -10.21 -12.16
N TRP A 203 -2.48 -10.93 -12.64
CA TRP A 203 -3.26 -10.51 -13.82
C TRP A 203 -3.81 -9.07 -13.70
N LEU A 204 -4.11 -8.63 -12.47
CA LEU A 204 -4.56 -7.27 -12.19
C LEU A 204 -3.40 -6.27 -12.29
N ALA A 205 -2.21 -6.63 -11.80
CA ALA A 205 -1.01 -5.83 -11.93
C ALA A 205 -0.58 -5.67 -13.40
N GLU A 206 -0.65 -6.73 -14.21
CA GLU A 206 -0.39 -6.66 -15.66
C GLU A 206 -1.35 -5.70 -16.38
N LEU A 207 -2.60 -5.61 -15.90
CA LEU A 207 -3.60 -4.73 -16.51
C LEU A 207 -3.42 -3.27 -16.09
N THR A 208 -3.08 -3.05 -14.83
CA THR A 208 -3.10 -1.71 -14.20
C THR A 208 -1.72 -1.06 -14.12
N SER A 209 -0.63 -1.82 -14.10
CA SER A 209 0.72 -1.34 -13.77
C SER A 209 1.72 -1.58 -14.91
N LYS A 210 1.24 -1.51 -16.16
CA LYS A 210 2.03 -1.80 -17.37
C LYS A 210 3.31 -0.96 -17.46
N GLU A 211 3.20 0.32 -17.13
CA GLU A 211 4.31 1.27 -17.26
C GLU A 211 5.50 0.91 -16.37
N THR A 212 5.24 0.37 -15.16
CA THR A 212 6.28 0.00 -14.18
C THR A 212 7.32 -0.94 -14.76
N CYS A 213 6.90 -1.96 -15.51
CA CYS A 213 7.80 -2.98 -16.05
C CYS A 213 8.11 -2.80 -17.55
N GLU A 214 7.54 -1.78 -18.19
CA GLU A 214 7.82 -1.46 -19.59
C GLU A 214 9.30 -1.11 -19.80
N GLY A 215 9.95 -1.86 -20.69
CA GLY A 215 11.36 -1.67 -21.05
C GLY A 215 12.38 -2.27 -20.08
N ILE A 216 11.94 -2.93 -19.00
CA ILE A 216 12.81 -3.57 -17.99
C ILE A 216 12.48 -5.04 -17.70
N MET A 217 11.43 -5.59 -18.32
CA MET A 217 11.21 -7.05 -18.31
C MET A 217 12.25 -7.77 -19.19
N PRO A 218 12.73 -8.95 -18.77
CA PRO A 218 13.65 -9.78 -19.56
C PRO A 218 13.03 -10.33 -20.85
#